data_AF-A0AAW5BTL9-F1
#
_entry.id   AF-A0AAW5BTL9-F1
#
_cell.length_a   1.000
_cell.length_b   1.000
_cell.length_c   1.000
_cell.angle_alpha   90.00
_cell.angle_beta   90.00
_cell.angle_gamma   90.00
#
_symmetry.space_group_name_H-M   'P 1'
#
loop_
_entity.id
_entity.type
_entity.pdbx_description
1 polymer ?
#
loop_
_entity_poly.entity_id
_entity_poly.type
_entity_poly.pdbx_seq_one_letter_code
_entity_poly.pdbx_strand_id
1 'polypeptide(L)'
;MGVNFDNLIGLVHDSDGPEEIRSIAGALERKLEIQKIQIVADGKHDYRQMDLVFYGFYTGRSIQEMELATDNRFDEEQIEEILSGFRYGLAYEQVAFYAKEEFDCYQMRTIKRAFLYDNLTVEEAAIFALPSNNTKKMRQEIRKIVAQRGKTKKSNL
;
A
#
# COMPACT_ATOMS: atom_id res chain seq x y z
N MET A 1 -13.26 -27.19 -11.83
CA MET A 1 -12.58 -27.63 -10.60
C MET A 1 -13.27 -26.91 -9.46
N GLY A 2 -13.86 -27.63 -8.51
CA GLY A 2 -14.57 -27.03 -7.38
C GLY A 2 -13.59 -26.52 -6.32
N VAL A 3 -14.02 -25.52 -5.55
CA VAL A 3 -13.33 -25.10 -4.32
C VAL A 3 -13.21 -26.30 -3.38
N ASN A 4 -12.04 -26.50 -2.78
CA ASN A 4 -11.89 -27.49 -1.71
C ASN A 4 -12.62 -26.94 -0.46
N PHE A 5 -13.77 -27.52 -0.13
CA PHE A 5 -14.59 -27.11 1.00
C PHE A 5 -13.86 -27.23 2.35
N ASP A 6 -12.94 -28.17 2.51
CA ASP A 6 -12.17 -28.33 3.75
C ASP A 6 -11.23 -27.13 3.98
N ASN A 7 -10.62 -26.60 2.90
CA ASN A 7 -9.79 -25.41 2.98
C ASN A 7 -10.63 -24.15 3.24
N LEU A 8 -11.83 -24.08 2.66
CA LEU A 8 -12.73 -22.95 2.83
C LEU A 8 -13.21 -22.84 4.29
N ILE A 9 -13.61 -23.96 4.91
CA ILE A 9 -14.07 -23.98 6.31
C ILE A 9 -12.99 -23.48 7.26
N GLY A 10 -11.70 -23.75 6.99
CA GLY A 10 -10.60 -23.28 7.82
C GLY A 10 -10.24 -21.80 7.66
N LEU A 11 -10.81 -21.10 6.67
CA LEU A 11 -10.50 -19.70 6.34
C LEU A 11 -11.65 -18.74 6.62
N VAL A 12 -12.87 -19.25 6.81
CA VAL A 12 -14.07 -18.45 7.04
C VAL A 12 -14.32 -18.33 8.54
N HIS A 13 -14.59 -17.11 8.99
CA HIS A 13 -14.97 -16.77 10.36
C HIS A 13 -16.48 -16.52 10.47
N ASP A 14 -17.05 -16.69 11.67
CA ASP A 14 -18.48 -16.45 11.93
C ASP A 14 -18.91 -15.00 11.65
N SER A 15 -17.95 -14.06 11.67
CA SER A 15 -18.16 -12.65 11.35
C SER A 15 -18.21 -12.36 9.85
N ASP A 16 -17.78 -13.30 9.00
CA ASP A 16 -17.65 -13.07 7.56
C ASP A 16 -19.02 -13.06 6.90
N GLY A 17 -19.26 -12.03 6.09
CA GLY A 17 -20.44 -11.94 5.25
C GLY A 17 -20.30 -12.74 3.95
N PRO A 18 -21.37 -12.76 3.13
CA PRO A 18 -21.35 -13.45 1.84
C PRO A 18 -20.28 -12.93 0.87
N GLU A 19 -19.85 -11.67 1.02
CA GLU A 19 -18.86 -11.05 0.15
C GLU A 19 -17.45 -11.47 0.54
N GLU A 20 -17.12 -11.48 1.83
CA GLU A 20 -15.85 -11.99 2.36
C GLU A 20 -15.65 -13.46 1.98
N ILE A 21 -16.69 -14.29 2.17
CA ILE A 21 -16.68 -15.71 1.77
C ILE A 21 -16.46 -15.84 0.26
N ARG A 22 -17.05 -14.95 -0.56
CA ARG A 22 -16.88 -14.95 -2.01
C ARG A 22 -15.45 -14.56 -2.41
N SER A 23 -14.85 -13.58 -1.76
CA SER A 23 -13.47 -13.18 -1.99
C SER A 23 -12.51 -14.33 -1.65
N ILE A 24 -12.69 -15.00 -0.50
CA ILE A 24 -11.91 -16.19 -0.09
C ILE A 24 -12.09 -17.33 -1.11
N ALA A 25 -13.33 -17.65 -1.49
CA ALA A 25 -13.61 -18.69 -2.47
C ALA A 25 -12.98 -18.38 -3.83
N GLY A 26 -13.13 -17.14 -4.32
CA GLY A 26 -12.51 -16.68 -5.56
C GLY A 26 -10.98 -16.72 -5.52
N ALA A 27 -10.38 -16.57 -4.34
CA ALA A 27 -8.95 -16.72 -4.13
C ALA A 27 -8.47 -18.17 -4.22
N LEU A 28 -9.21 -19.08 -3.59
CA LEU A 28 -8.97 -20.52 -3.69
C LEU A 28 -9.15 -21.04 -5.13
N GLU A 29 -10.18 -20.58 -5.86
CA GLU A 29 -10.42 -20.95 -7.26
C GLU A 29 -9.26 -20.56 -8.17
N ARG A 30 -8.65 -19.39 -7.91
CA ARG A 30 -7.45 -18.90 -8.61
C ARG A 30 -6.16 -19.53 -8.09
N LYS A 31 -6.26 -20.50 -7.18
CA LYS A 31 -5.13 -21.25 -6.59
C LYS A 31 -4.15 -20.36 -5.85
N LEU A 32 -4.63 -19.29 -5.22
CA LEU A 32 -3.82 -18.51 -4.30
C LEU A 32 -3.44 -19.39 -3.10
N GLU A 33 -2.18 -19.28 -2.66
CA GLU A 33 -1.68 -20.05 -1.52
C GLU A 33 -2.46 -19.71 -0.26
N ILE A 34 -2.80 -20.71 0.55
CA ILE A 34 -3.61 -20.54 1.78
C ILE A 34 -2.99 -19.48 2.70
N GLN A 35 -1.66 -19.49 2.88
CA GLN A 35 -0.96 -18.52 3.72
C GLN A 35 -1.17 -17.08 3.26
N LYS A 36 -1.30 -16.84 1.95
CA LYS A 36 -1.58 -15.50 1.39
C LYS A 36 -3.01 -15.06 1.66
N ILE A 37 -3.96 -16.01 1.68
CA ILE A 37 -5.36 -15.74 1.98
C ILE A 37 -5.51 -15.37 3.47
N GLN A 38 -4.81 -16.08 4.35
CA GLN A 38 -4.86 -15.87 5.81
C GLN A 38 -4.38 -14.49 6.28
N ILE A 39 -3.68 -13.73 5.44
CA ILE A 39 -3.24 -12.36 5.77
C ILE A 39 -4.43 -11.44 6.01
N VAL A 40 -5.52 -11.62 5.26
CA VAL A 40 -6.72 -10.78 5.32
C VAL A 40 -7.99 -11.55 5.71
N ALA A 41 -8.00 -12.88 5.57
CA ALA A 41 -9.08 -13.73 6.06
C ALA A 41 -8.94 -13.95 7.58
N ASP A 42 -9.05 -12.86 8.36
CA ASP A 42 -8.89 -12.84 9.83
C ASP A 42 -10.18 -12.43 10.57
N GLY A 43 -11.28 -12.26 9.84
CA GLY A 43 -12.58 -11.82 10.34
C GLY A 43 -12.66 -10.33 10.68
N LYS A 44 -11.61 -9.53 10.41
CA LYS A 44 -11.58 -8.08 10.68
C LYS A 44 -11.56 -7.23 9.41
N HIS A 45 -10.97 -7.75 8.34
CA HIS A 45 -10.93 -7.06 7.06
C HIS A 45 -12.25 -7.27 6.31
N ASP A 46 -12.73 -6.22 5.64
CA ASP A 46 -13.88 -6.35 4.74
C ASP A 46 -13.48 -6.92 3.37
N TYR A 47 -14.47 -7.35 2.60
CA TYR A 47 -14.23 -7.95 1.27
C TYR A 47 -13.45 -7.03 0.31
N ARG A 48 -13.52 -5.71 0.45
CA ARG A 48 -12.81 -4.77 -0.44
C ARG A 48 -11.32 -4.73 -0.11
N GLN A 49 -10.98 -4.71 1.18
CA GLN A 49 -9.60 -4.86 1.63
C GLN A 49 -9.04 -6.22 1.20
N MET A 50 -9.83 -7.30 1.31
CA MET A 50 -9.45 -8.63 0.84
C MET A 50 -9.15 -8.62 -0.67
N ASP A 51 -10.05 -8.08 -1.49
CA ASP A 51 -9.92 -8.06 -2.95
C ASP A 51 -8.69 -7.25 -3.41
N LEU A 52 -8.39 -6.13 -2.75
CA LEU A 52 -7.18 -5.33 -3.03
C LEU A 52 -5.90 -6.14 -2.78
N VAL A 53 -5.82 -6.86 -1.66
CA VAL A 53 -4.67 -7.71 -1.32
C VAL A 53 -4.56 -8.90 -2.26
N PHE A 54 -5.66 -9.59 -2.55
CA PHE A 54 -5.67 -10.71 -3.50
C PHE A 54 -5.23 -10.26 -4.89
N TYR A 55 -5.70 -9.09 -5.35
CA TYR A 55 -5.22 -8.48 -6.59
C TYR A 55 -3.72 -8.18 -6.55
N GLY A 56 -3.20 -7.67 -5.43
CA GLY A 56 -1.77 -7.52 -5.20
C GLY A 56 -1.01 -8.83 -5.42
N PHE A 57 -1.47 -9.94 -4.84
CA PHE A 57 -0.85 -11.25 -5.05
C PHE A 57 -0.94 -11.73 -6.50
N TYR A 58 -2.06 -11.54 -7.21
CA TYR A 58 -2.18 -11.91 -8.63
C TYR A 58 -1.25 -11.11 -9.54
N THR A 59 -0.90 -9.89 -9.12
CA THR A 59 0.07 -9.04 -9.83
C THR A 59 1.51 -9.25 -9.35
N GLY A 60 1.77 -10.34 -8.63
CA GLY A 60 3.10 -10.78 -8.22
C GLY A 60 3.70 -10.00 -7.06
N ARG A 61 2.87 -9.36 -6.22
CA ARG A 61 3.35 -8.78 -4.96
C ARG A 61 3.73 -9.86 -3.95
N SER A 62 4.69 -9.53 -3.10
CA SER A 62 5.18 -10.37 -2.01
C SER A 62 4.25 -10.33 -0.80
N ILE A 63 4.40 -11.31 0.09
CA ILE A 63 3.70 -11.34 1.39
C ILE A 63 4.01 -10.07 2.19
N GLN A 64 5.28 -9.69 2.28
CA GLN A 64 5.70 -8.51 3.04
C GLN A 64 5.06 -7.21 2.54
N GLU A 65 4.90 -7.04 1.22
CA GLU A 65 4.22 -5.86 0.65
C GLU A 65 2.73 -5.84 1.00
N MET A 66 2.08 -7.01 1.03
CA MET A 66 0.65 -7.10 1.37
C MET A 66 0.41 -6.95 2.86
N GLU A 67 1.27 -7.53 3.69
CA GLU A 67 1.26 -7.30 5.13
C GLU A 67 1.40 -5.80 5.42
N LEU A 68 2.35 -5.09 4.80
CA LEU A 68 2.45 -3.63 4.97
C LEU A 68 1.15 -2.90 4.61
N ALA A 69 0.47 -3.33 3.54
CA ALA A 69 -0.78 -2.72 3.09
C ALA A 69 -1.96 -2.97 4.03
N THR A 70 -1.88 -3.94 4.94
CA THR A 70 -2.97 -4.31 5.87
C THR A 70 -2.58 -4.31 7.34
N ASP A 71 -1.32 -4.02 7.67
CA ASP A 71 -0.81 -3.97 9.06
C ASP A 71 -1.42 -2.81 9.85
N ASN A 72 -1.91 -1.78 9.16
CA ASN A 72 -2.58 -0.64 9.79
C ASN A 72 -4.06 -0.58 9.40
N ARG A 73 -4.83 0.23 10.14
CA ARG A 73 -6.25 0.49 9.88
C ARG A 73 -6.45 1.45 8.70
N PHE A 74 -5.81 1.13 7.58
CA PHE A 74 -5.91 1.90 6.35
C PHE A 74 -7.31 1.77 5.76
N ASP A 75 -7.84 2.90 5.29
CA ASP A 75 -9.00 2.88 4.41
C ASP A 75 -8.62 2.40 3.00
N GLU A 76 -9.63 2.13 2.17
CA GLU A 76 -9.46 1.66 0.81
C GLU A 76 -8.55 2.59 -0.03
N GLU A 77 -8.68 3.91 0.14
CA GLU A 77 -7.90 4.89 -0.63
C GLU A 77 -6.42 4.89 -0.22
N GLN A 78 -6.11 4.72 1.07
CA GLN A 78 -4.75 4.57 1.58
C GLN A 78 -4.12 3.26 1.07
N ILE A 79 -4.85 2.14 1.09
CA ILE A 79 -4.37 0.85 0.56
C ILE A 79 -4.05 0.97 -0.93
N GLU A 80 -4.91 1.62 -1.72
CA GLU A 80 -4.64 1.87 -3.14
C GLU A 80 -3.36 2.70 -3.38
N GLU A 81 -3.08 3.70 -2.53
CA GLU A 81 -1.85 4.48 -2.62
C GLU A 81 -0.60 3.64 -2.28
N ILE A 82 -0.69 2.72 -1.32
CA ILE A 82 0.37 1.76 -0.98
C ILE A 82 0.62 0.80 -2.15
N LEU A 83 -0.43 0.10 -2.60
CA LEU A 83 -0.35 -0.88 -3.69
C LEU A 83 0.11 -0.25 -5.01
N SER A 84 -0.32 0.99 -5.29
CA SER A 84 0.14 1.71 -6.49
C SER A 84 1.60 2.13 -6.39
N GLY A 85 2.12 2.46 -5.21
CA GLY A 85 3.56 2.71 -5.02
C GLY A 85 4.40 1.52 -5.45
N PHE A 86 4.05 0.33 -4.98
CA PHE A 86 4.68 -0.92 -5.41
C PHE A 86 4.49 -1.16 -6.92
N ARG A 87 3.29 -0.95 -7.45
CA ARG A 87 2.99 -1.13 -8.90
C ARG A 87 3.87 -0.24 -9.78
N TYR A 88 4.16 0.98 -9.35
CA TYR A 88 5.03 1.92 -10.06
C TYR A 88 6.53 1.74 -9.76
N GLY A 89 6.90 0.67 -9.05
CA GLY A 89 8.29 0.28 -8.83
C GLY A 89 9.01 1.00 -7.69
N LEU A 90 8.28 1.61 -6.75
CA LEU A 90 8.91 2.10 -5.53
C LEU A 90 9.45 0.95 -4.70
N ALA A 91 10.60 1.17 -4.06
CA ALA A 91 11.19 0.23 -3.14
C ALA A 91 10.36 0.10 -1.86
N TYR A 92 10.48 -1.02 -1.16
CA TYR A 92 9.78 -1.27 0.10
C TYR A 92 9.96 -0.13 1.11
N GLU A 93 11.19 0.33 1.31
CA GLU A 93 11.50 1.42 2.25
C GLU A 93 10.76 2.72 1.91
N GLN A 94 10.63 3.05 0.62
CA GLN A 94 9.91 4.24 0.17
C GLN A 94 8.41 4.12 0.43
N VAL A 95 7.83 2.94 0.20
CA VAL A 95 6.40 2.71 0.46
C VAL A 95 6.11 2.68 1.96
N ALA A 96 6.90 1.93 2.73
CA ALA A 96 6.81 1.86 4.19
C ALA A 96 6.98 3.24 4.86
N PHE A 97 7.74 4.14 4.26
CA PHE A 97 7.90 5.50 4.76
C PHE A 97 6.57 6.28 4.81
N TYR A 98 5.74 6.17 3.77
CA TYR A 98 4.47 6.90 3.69
C TYR A 98 3.25 6.07 4.07
N ALA A 99 3.36 4.74 4.13
CA ALA A 99 2.31 3.83 4.58
C ALA A 99 2.13 3.95 6.11
N LYS A 100 1.52 5.05 6.57
CA LYS A 100 1.24 5.32 7.99
C LYS A 100 -0.15 5.93 8.14
N GLU A 101 -0.90 5.47 9.14
CA GLU A 101 -2.30 5.87 9.36
C GLU A 101 -2.49 7.38 9.58
N GLU A 102 -1.45 8.06 10.05
CA GLU A 102 -1.39 9.50 10.26
C GLU A 102 -1.39 10.32 8.96
N PHE A 103 -1.19 9.69 7.79
CA PHE A 103 -1.30 10.34 6.49
C PHE A 103 -2.60 10.00 5.79
N ASP A 104 -3.36 11.01 5.38
CA ASP A 104 -4.47 10.78 4.45
C ASP A 104 -3.96 10.32 3.07
N CYS A 105 -4.88 9.78 2.25
CA CYS A 105 -4.56 9.31 0.90
C CYS A 105 -3.92 10.40 0.01
N TYR A 106 -4.25 11.69 0.22
CA TYR A 106 -3.71 12.80 -0.56
C TYR A 106 -2.27 13.14 -0.15
N GLN A 107 -1.93 13.00 1.13
CA GLN A 107 -0.59 13.11 1.66
C GLN A 107 0.27 11.95 1.17
N MET A 108 -0.22 10.70 1.29
CA MET A 108 0.45 9.51 0.73
C MET A 108 0.72 9.67 -0.76
N ARG A 109 -0.28 10.09 -1.55
CA ARG A 109 -0.12 10.38 -2.98
C ARG A 109 0.93 11.45 -3.24
N THR A 110 1.01 12.48 -2.39
CA THR A 110 1.99 13.56 -2.55
C THR A 110 3.41 13.06 -2.29
N ILE A 111 3.62 12.26 -1.23
CA ILE A 111 4.93 11.66 -0.92
C ILE A 111 5.35 10.66 -2.01
N LYS A 112 4.44 9.76 -2.40
CA LYS A 112 4.64 8.80 -3.51
C LYS A 112 5.08 9.49 -4.80
N ARG A 113 4.44 10.61 -5.16
CA ARG A 113 4.81 11.39 -6.35
C ARG A 113 6.20 12.01 -6.24
N ALA A 114 6.61 12.44 -5.04
CA ALA A 114 7.94 13.00 -4.83
C ALA A 114 9.03 11.93 -5.03
N PHE A 115 8.76 10.68 -4.66
CA PHE A 115 9.65 9.56 -4.97
C PHE A 115 9.69 9.24 -6.48
N LEU A 116 8.52 9.13 -7.12
CA LEU A 116 8.43 8.71 -8.53
C LEU A 116 8.93 9.75 -9.54
N TYR A 117 8.65 11.04 -9.31
CA TYR A 117 8.84 12.08 -10.33
C TYR A 117 9.97 13.04 -9.99
N ASP A 118 10.18 13.33 -8.70
CA ASP A 118 11.23 14.22 -8.24
C ASP A 118 12.51 13.45 -7.83
N ASN A 119 12.45 12.11 -7.80
CA ASN A 119 13.53 11.22 -7.38
C ASN A 119 14.12 11.64 -6.03
N LEU A 120 13.24 11.96 -5.08
CA LEU A 120 13.66 12.28 -3.72
C LEU A 120 14.05 11.01 -2.96
N THR A 121 14.98 11.17 -2.03
CA THR A 121 15.35 10.15 -1.04
C THR A 121 14.38 10.17 0.14
N VAL A 122 14.41 9.13 0.98
CA VAL A 122 13.61 9.07 2.21
C VAL A 122 13.99 10.21 3.17
N GLU A 123 15.28 10.55 3.24
CA GLU A 123 15.82 11.65 4.04
C GLU A 123 15.29 13.00 3.57
N GLU A 124 15.23 13.22 2.26
CA GLU A 124 14.63 14.43 1.68
C GLU A 124 13.11 14.48 1.92
N ALA A 125 12.43 13.33 1.86
CA ALA A 125 11.01 13.25 2.12
C ALA A 125 10.65 13.58 3.58
N ALA A 126 11.48 13.16 4.53
CA ALA A 126 11.30 13.43 5.96
C ALA A 126 11.22 14.93 6.30
N ILE A 127 11.76 15.80 5.46
CA ILE A 127 11.70 17.26 5.65
C ILE A 127 10.26 17.79 5.52
N PHE A 128 9.44 17.18 4.64
CA PHE A 128 8.11 17.69 4.33
C PHE A 128 6.96 16.75 4.72
N ALA A 129 7.23 15.44 4.82
CA ALA A 129 6.25 14.39 5.12
C ALA A 129 5.91 14.39 6.62
N LEU A 130 5.19 15.43 7.04
CA LEU A 130 4.67 15.57 8.40
C LEU A 130 3.14 15.44 8.37
N PRO A 131 2.51 14.67 9.27
CA PRO A 131 1.05 14.52 9.30
C PRO A 131 0.30 15.85 9.40
N SER A 132 0.89 16.83 10.09
CA SER A 132 0.34 18.19 10.23
C SER A 132 0.45 19.06 8.97
N ASN A 133 1.21 18.64 7.95
CA ASN A 133 1.35 19.37 6.70
C ASN A 133 0.25 18.95 5.72
N ASN A 134 -0.60 19.89 5.31
CA ASN A 134 -1.47 19.64 4.15
C ASN A 134 -0.66 19.52 2.85
N THR A 135 -1.28 18.94 1.82
CA THR A 135 -0.61 18.70 0.53
C THR A 135 -0.10 19.97 -0.17
N LYS A 136 -0.69 21.14 0.09
CA LYS A 136 -0.21 22.42 -0.44
C LYS A 136 1.16 22.78 0.14
N LYS A 137 1.31 22.66 1.47
CA LYS A 137 2.58 22.91 2.17
C LYS A 137 3.65 21.90 1.76
N MET A 138 3.31 20.60 1.70
CA MET A 138 4.23 19.56 1.21
C MET A 138 4.78 19.89 -0.19
N ARG A 139 3.91 20.25 -1.14
CA ARG A 139 4.33 20.65 -2.50
C ARG A 139 5.19 21.91 -2.53
N GLN A 140 5.04 22.82 -1.57
CA GLN A 140 5.91 24.00 -1.48
C GLN A 140 7.32 23.60 -1.05
N GLU A 141 7.44 22.72 -0.05
CA GLU A 141 8.74 22.23 0.43
C GLU A 141 9.45 21.36 -0.62
N ILE A 142 8.73 20.47 -1.31
CA ILE A 142 9.29 19.68 -2.43
C ILE A 142 9.95 20.59 -3.47
N ARG A 143 9.27 21.68 -3.89
CA ARG A 143 9.85 22.64 -4.85
C ARG A 143 11.13 23.29 -4.35
N LYS A 144 11.21 23.61 -3.05
CA LYS A 144 12.41 24.20 -2.45
C LYS A 144 13.58 23.21 -2.46
N ILE A 145 13.34 21.95 -2.06
CA ILE A 145 14.34 20.87 -2.04
C ILE A 145 14.90 20.62 -3.44
N VAL A 146 14.02 20.44 -4.44
CA VAL A 146 14.41 20.20 -5.84
C VAL A 146 15.20 21.40 -6.41
N ALA A 147 14.79 22.63 -6.10
CA ALA A 147 15.52 23.82 -6.53
C ALA A 147 16.92 23.93 -5.89
N GLN A 148 17.09 23.52 -4.63
CA GLN A 148 18.39 23.50 -3.97
C GLN A 148 19.33 22.46 -4.59
N ARG A 149 18.85 21.24 -4.89
CA ARG A 149 19.65 20.21 -5.61
C ARG A 149 20.19 20.73 -6.94
N GLY A 150 19.37 21.46 -7.70
CA GLY A 150 19.77 22.04 -8.98
C GLY A 150 20.88 23.09 -8.86
N LYS A 151 20.94 23.83 -7.75
CA LYS A 151 22.00 24.83 -7.48
C LYS A 151 23.32 24.16 -7.09
N THR A 152 23.29 23.19 -6.18
CA THR A 152 24.49 22.49 -5.69
C THR A 152 25.19 21.71 -6.80
N LYS A 153 24.44 21.13 -7.75
CA LYS A 153 25.04 20.47 -8.93
C LYS A 153 25.74 21.45 -9.88
N LYS A 154 25.28 22.70 -9.99
CA LYS A 154 25.88 23.72 -10.87
C LYS A 154 27.08 24.43 -10.24
N SER A 155 27.20 24.47 -8.91
CA SER A 155 28.35 25.09 -8.24
C SER A 155 29.59 24.20 -8.15
N ASN A 156 29.43 22.89 -8.39
CA ASN A 156 30.50 21.89 -8.31
C ASN A 156 31.04 21.47 -9.70
N LEU A 157 30.71 22.24 -10.74
CA LEU A 157 31.14 22.12 -12.14
C LEU A 157 31.86 23.40 -12.54
#